data_AF-A0AAX2F4E4-F1
#
_entry.id   AF-A0AAX2F4E4-F1
#
_cell.length_a   1.000
_cell.length_b   1.000
_cell.length_c   1.000
_cell.angle_alpha   90.00
_cell.angle_beta   90.00
_cell.angle_gamma   90.00
#
_symmetry.space_group_name_H-M   'P 1'
#
loop_
_entity.id
_entity.type
_entity.pdbx_description
1 polymer ?
#
loop_
_entity_poly.entity_id
_entity_poly.type
_entity_poly.pdbx_seq_one_letter_code
_entity_poly.pdbx_strand_id
1 'polypeptide(L)'
;MRKPIPYIEILRKLSRAGVQNSPPINRRTGDFSNIQTLQERVDFLMGVVNKPKRPATNMLFFVMYDIESDKVRYHIAKYLERKGCTRIQRSIFLADLDKKVYDLIKSDLEEVQSLYDNHDSIIICPASTDQLQAMKIIGEDISIDIITRSRNTLFF
;
A
#
# COMPACT_ATOMS: atom_id res chain seq x y z
N MET A 1 52.27 -12.42 -51.13
CA MET A 1 50.83 -12.67 -51.38
C MET A 1 50.45 -14.02 -50.78
N ARG A 2 49.42 -14.12 -49.94
CA ARG A 2 48.97 -15.41 -49.38
C ARG A 2 48.33 -16.25 -50.48
N LYS A 3 48.80 -17.48 -50.69
CA LYS A 3 48.23 -18.41 -51.68
C LYS A 3 46.78 -18.76 -51.28
N PRO A 4 45.84 -18.83 -52.24
CA PRO A 4 44.45 -19.18 -51.95
C PRO A 4 44.40 -20.61 -51.37
N ILE A 5 43.67 -20.75 -50.26
CA ILE A 5 43.56 -22.01 -49.54
C ILE A 5 42.67 -22.96 -50.36
N PRO A 6 43.09 -24.22 -50.59
CA PRO A 6 42.25 -25.22 -51.26
C PRO A 6 40.93 -25.44 -50.51
N TYR A 7 39.82 -25.55 -51.25
CA TYR A 7 38.48 -25.67 -50.68
C TYR A 7 38.33 -26.83 -49.68
N ILE A 8 39.04 -27.94 -49.93
CA ILE A 8 39.04 -29.10 -49.02
C ILE A 8 39.67 -28.81 -47.66
N GLU A 9 40.63 -27.89 -47.61
CA GLU A 9 41.31 -27.50 -46.37
C GLU A 9 40.41 -26.57 -45.53
N ILE A 10 39.59 -25.75 -46.21
CA ILE A 10 38.54 -24.94 -45.59
C ILE A 10 37.48 -25.84 -44.93
N LEU A 11 37.00 -26.86 -45.65
CA LEU A 11 36.03 -27.83 -45.11
C LEU A 11 36.58 -28.63 -43.91
N ARG A 12 37.86 -29.03 -43.94
CA ARG A 12 38.50 -29.70 -42.80
C ARG A 12 38.63 -28.78 -41.59
N LYS A 13 38.94 -27.49 -41.79
CA LYS A 13 39.02 -26.51 -40.70
C LYS A 13 37.63 -26.26 -40.08
N LEU A 14 36.58 -26.16 -40.90
CA LEU A 14 35.18 -26.09 -40.45
C LEU A 14 34.77 -27.34 -39.63
N SER A 15 35.10 -28.55 -40.09
CA SER A 15 34.81 -29.78 -39.35
C SER A 15 35.53 -29.83 -37.99
N ARG A 16 36.82 -29.44 -37.95
CA ARG A 16 37.62 -29.41 -36.70
C ARG A 16 37.20 -28.32 -35.72
N ALA A 17 36.53 -27.26 -36.18
CA ALA A 17 36.06 -26.16 -35.35
C ALA A 17 34.79 -26.50 -34.53
N GLY A 18 34.33 -27.77 -34.52
CA GLY A 18 33.22 -28.19 -33.68
C GLY A 18 31.85 -27.67 -34.14
N VAL A 19 31.71 -27.34 -35.42
CA VAL A 19 30.50 -26.72 -36.01
C VAL A 19 29.25 -27.59 -35.86
N GLN A 20 29.41 -28.90 -35.68
CA GLN A 20 28.29 -29.82 -35.38
C GLN A 20 27.52 -29.44 -34.10
N ASN A 21 28.18 -28.79 -33.12
CA ASN A 21 27.54 -28.32 -31.89
C ASN A 21 27.28 -26.80 -31.89
N SER A 22 27.51 -26.12 -33.02
CA SER A 22 27.24 -24.68 -33.13
C SER A 22 25.73 -24.44 -33.27
N PRO A 23 25.15 -23.48 -32.52
CA PRO A 23 23.75 -23.12 -32.70
C PRO A 23 23.50 -22.67 -34.15
N PRO A 24 22.35 -23.00 -34.76
CA PRO A 24 22.01 -22.54 -36.10
C PRO A 24 21.97 -21.01 -36.15
N ILE A 25 22.40 -20.44 -37.28
CA ILE A 25 22.52 -18.98 -37.50
C ILE A 25 21.18 -18.25 -37.29
N ASN A 26 20.05 -18.93 -37.55
CA ASN A 26 18.69 -18.43 -37.30
C ASN A 26 18.09 -18.93 -35.98
N ARG A 27 18.89 -19.14 -34.94
CA ARG A 27 18.32 -19.31 -33.60
C ARG A 27 17.63 -18.00 -33.23
N ARG A 28 16.31 -18.02 -33.07
CA ARG A 28 15.61 -16.96 -32.32
C ARG A 28 16.17 -16.99 -30.90
N THR A 29 17.17 -16.16 -30.63
CA THR A 29 17.64 -15.89 -29.28
C THR A 29 16.66 -14.92 -28.67
N GLY A 30 15.85 -15.40 -27.72
CA GLY A 30 14.75 -14.66 -27.13
C GLY A 30 13.45 -15.37 -27.40
N ASP A 31 13.06 -16.22 -26.46
CA ASP A 31 11.68 -16.67 -26.35
C ASP A 31 10.82 -15.48 -25.93
N PHE A 32 10.27 -14.77 -26.93
CA PHE A 32 9.38 -13.63 -26.69
C PHE A 32 7.96 -14.06 -26.33
N SER A 33 7.68 -15.37 -26.22
CA SER A 33 6.37 -15.83 -25.73
C SER A 33 6.09 -15.35 -24.30
N ASN A 34 7.14 -15.03 -23.54
CA ASN A 34 7.08 -14.46 -22.19
C ASN A 34 7.32 -12.94 -22.14
N ILE A 35 7.30 -12.22 -23.27
CA ILE A 35 7.25 -10.75 -23.19
C ILE A 35 5.86 -10.37 -22.69
N GLN A 36 5.86 -9.80 -21.49
CA GLN A 36 4.69 -9.11 -20.93
C GLN A 36 4.18 -8.09 -21.93
N THR A 37 2.87 -8.07 -22.11
CA THR A 37 2.17 -7.11 -22.96
C THR A 37 2.53 -5.68 -22.57
N LEU A 38 2.34 -4.73 -23.48
CA LEU A 38 2.56 -3.31 -23.16
C LEU A 38 1.72 -2.90 -21.93
N GLN A 39 0.50 -3.43 -21.81
CA GLN A 39 -0.36 -3.21 -20.65
C GLN A 39 0.27 -3.78 -19.37
N GLU A 40 0.72 -5.03 -19.35
CA GLU A 40 1.36 -5.65 -18.18
C GLU A 40 2.67 -4.94 -17.79
N ARG A 41 3.42 -4.43 -18.77
CA ARG A 41 4.62 -3.61 -18.52
C ARG A 41 4.28 -2.24 -18.00
N VAL A 42 3.20 -1.63 -18.49
CA VAL A 42 2.66 -0.39 -17.94
C VAL A 42 2.19 -0.63 -16.52
N ASP A 43 1.48 -1.72 -16.22
CA ASP A 43 1.01 -2.09 -14.88
C ASP A 43 2.17 -2.42 -13.92
N PHE A 44 3.25 -3.02 -14.42
CA PHE A 44 4.48 -3.30 -13.68
C PHE A 44 5.28 -2.02 -13.37
N LEU A 45 5.43 -1.13 -14.36
CA LEU A 45 6.05 0.19 -14.19
C LEU A 45 5.18 1.11 -13.31
N MET A 46 3.86 1.00 -13.47
CA MET A 46 2.81 1.53 -12.61
C MET A 46 2.55 0.59 -11.44
N GLY A 47 3.58 -0.02 -10.82
CA GLY A 47 3.51 -0.97 -9.70
C GLY A 47 2.83 -0.44 -8.41
N VAL A 48 1.70 0.24 -8.55
CA VAL A 48 1.24 1.39 -7.77
C VAL A 48 -0.30 1.50 -7.79
N VAL A 49 -1.04 0.94 -8.74
CA VAL A 49 -2.49 1.25 -8.79
C VAL A 49 -3.34 0.54 -7.74
N ASN A 50 -3.04 -0.67 -7.23
CA ASN A 50 -4.07 -1.34 -6.40
C ASN A 50 -3.66 -2.40 -5.35
N LYS A 51 -2.56 -2.22 -4.62
CA LYS A 51 -2.47 -2.81 -3.28
C LYS A 51 -1.77 -1.85 -2.32
N PRO A 52 -2.48 -1.05 -1.51
CA PRO A 52 -1.87 -0.59 -0.29
C PRO A 52 -1.43 -1.84 0.47
N LYS A 53 -0.15 -1.92 0.86
CA LYS A 53 0.37 -2.90 1.83
C LYS A 53 -0.22 -2.60 3.21
N ARG A 54 -1.55 -2.59 3.30
CA ARG A 54 -2.26 -2.50 4.56
C ARG A 54 -2.14 -3.88 5.20
N PRO A 55 -1.59 -4.01 6.42
CA PRO A 55 -1.51 -5.30 7.09
C PRO A 55 -2.92 -5.90 7.17
N ALA A 56 -3.09 -7.17 6.84
CA ALA A 56 -4.40 -7.83 6.89
C ALA A 56 -5.01 -7.84 8.31
N THR A 57 -4.21 -7.57 9.34
CA THR A 57 -4.63 -7.49 10.74
C THR A 57 -5.14 -6.11 11.15
N ASN A 58 -4.94 -5.10 10.30
CA ASN A 58 -5.35 -3.74 10.60
C ASN A 58 -6.84 -3.53 10.30
N MET A 59 -7.47 -2.79 11.20
CA MET A 59 -8.86 -2.39 11.16
C MET A 59 -8.94 -0.88 10.97
N LEU A 60 -9.82 -0.45 10.05
CA LEU A 60 -10.17 0.96 9.94
C LEU A 60 -11.34 1.25 10.87
N PHE A 61 -11.24 2.30 11.65
CA PHE A 61 -12.35 2.73 12.48
C PHE A 61 -12.27 4.22 12.77
N PHE A 62 -13.45 4.79 13.00
CA PHE A 62 -13.61 6.13 13.53
C PHE A 62 -13.80 6.08 15.03
N VAL A 63 -13.25 7.08 15.71
CA VAL A 63 -13.61 7.42 17.09
C VAL A 63 -14.21 8.82 17.06
N MET A 64 -15.49 8.90 17.37
CA MET A 64 -16.26 10.13 17.46
C MET A 64 -16.69 10.30 18.90
N TYR A 65 -16.71 11.54 19.39
CA TYR A 65 -17.22 11.80 20.73
C TYR A 65 -18.00 13.10 20.80
N ASP A 66 -18.96 13.15 21.70
CA ASP A 66 -19.56 14.37 22.20
C ASP A 66 -19.31 14.42 23.70
N ILE A 67 -18.37 15.28 24.09
CA ILE A 67 -17.89 15.42 25.46
C ILE A 67 -17.97 16.89 25.82
N GLU A 68 -18.69 17.19 26.91
CA GLU A 68 -18.90 18.57 27.37
C GLU A 68 -17.61 19.14 27.98
N SER A 69 -16.95 18.38 28.85
CA SER A 69 -15.78 18.83 29.59
C SER A 69 -14.53 18.99 28.72
N ASP A 70 -14.02 20.22 28.63
CA ASP A 70 -12.79 20.55 27.90
C ASP A 70 -11.57 19.74 28.36
N LYS A 71 -11.48 19.52 29.68
CA LYS A 71 -10.37 18.78 30.28
C LYS A 71 -10.39 17.31 29.85
N VAL A 72 -11.55 16.67 29.93
CA VAL A 72 -11.73 15.26 29.52
C VAL A 72 -11.45 15.12 28.02
N ARG A 73 -12.04 16.01 27.21
CA ARG A 73 -11.81 16.07 25.76
C ARG A 73 -10.34 16.20 25.41
N TYR A 74 -9.59 17.06 26.11
CA TYR A 74 -8.14 17.20 25.90
C TYR A 74 -7.37 15.90 26.18
N HIS A 75 -7.67 15.24 27.30
CA HIS A 75 -6.99 14.00 27.67
C HIS A 75 -7.30 12.85 26.71
N ILE A 76 -8.56 12.70 26.28
CA ILE A 76 -8.95 11.67 25.31
C ILE A 76 -8.30 11.94 23.95
N ALA A 77 -8.31 13.19 23.47
CA ALA A 77 -7.63 13.55 22.23
C ALA A 77 -6.13 13.20 22.29
N LYS A 78 -5.44 13.54 23.39
CA LYS A 78 -4.02 13.21 23.58
C LYS A 78 -3.77 11.70 23.65
N TYR A 79 -4.65 10.95 24.30
CA TYR A 79 -4.58 9.50 24.36
C TYR A 79 -4.70 8.89 22.96
N LEU A 80 -5.71 9.29 22.18
CA LEU A 80 -5.95 8.79 20.81
C LEU A 80 -4.79 9.13 19.88
N GLU A 81 -4.27 10.36 19.92
CA GLU A 81 -3.08 10.78 19.15
C GLU A 81 -1.87 9.88 19.47
N ARG A 82 -1.63 9.58 20.75
CA ARG A 82 -0.51 8.73 21.19
C ARG A 82 -0.66 7.26 20.79
N LYS A 83 -1.90 6.77 20.66
CA LYS A 83 -2.19 5.40 20.18
C LYS A 83 -2.08 5.26 18.66
N GLY A 84 -1.88 6.37 17.94
CA GLY A 84 -1.75 6.39 16.49
C GLY A 84 -3.06 6.67 15.75
N CYS A 85 -4.09 7.16 16.44
CA CYS A 85 -5.29 7.68 15.78
C CYS A 85 -5.00 9.07 15.22
N THR A 86 -5.42 9.34 13.99
CA THR A 86 -5.25 10.64 13.35
C THR A 86 -6.50 11.48 13.56
N ARG A 87 -6.33 12.71 14.04
CA ARG A 87 -7.45 13.63 14.21
C ARG A 87 -7.86 14.22 12.86
N ILE A 88 -9.13 14.07 12.49
CA ILE A 88 -9.67 14.59 11.22
C ILE A 88 -10.63 15.76 11.43
N GLN A 89 -11.30 15.84 12.58
CA GLN A 89 -12.10 16.99 13.02
C GLN A 89 -11.96 17.18 14.53
N ARG A 90 -12.54 18.26 15.07
CA ARG A 90 -12.45 18.59 16.50
C ARG A 90 -12.84 17.42 17.42
N SER A 91 -13.84 16.64 17.05
CA SER A 91 -14.30 15.49 17.84
C SER A 91 -14.34 14.19 17.06
N ILE A 92 -13.55 14.09 15.99
CA ILE A 92 -13.50 12.89 15.13
C ILE A 92 -12.05 12.50 14.84
N PHE A 93 -11.76 11.23 15.05
CA PHE A 93 -10.50 10.59 14.78
C PHE A 93 -10.70 9.41 13.83
N LEU A 94 -9.72 9.19 12.96
CA LEU A 94 -9.63 8.04 12.07
C LEU A 94 -8.39 7.23 12.42
N ALA A 95 -8.52 5.93 12.51
CA ALA A 95 -7.43 5.02 12.85
C ALA A 95 -7.35 3.86 11.85
N ASP A 96 -6.12 3.49 11.52
CA ASP A 96 -5.74 2.30 10.77
C ASP A 96 -4.77 1.48 11.63
N LEU A 97 -5.30 0.67 12.54
CA LEU A 97 -4.52 0.01 13.60
C LEU A 97 -4.88 -1.47 13.72
N ASP A 98 -3.97 -2.28 14.26
CA ASP A 98 -4.21 -3.69 14.53
C ASP A 98 -5.43 -3.89 15.45
N LYS A 99 -6.17 -4.99 15.24
CA LYS A 99 -7.33 -5.36 16.08
C LYS A 99 -7.02 -5.32 17.59
N LYS A 100 -5.82 -5.73 18.01
CA LYS A 100 -5.44 -5.67 19.43
C LYS A 100 -5.44 -4.25 19.99
N VAL A 101 -4.99 -3.29 19.18
CA VAL A 101 -4.97 -1.87 19.58
C VAL A 101 -6.38 -1.31 19.57
N TYR A 102 -7.22 -1.70 18.61
CA TYR A 102 -8.64 -1.37 18.59
C TYR A 102 -9.35 -1.84 19.86
N ASP A 103 -9.20 -3.13 20.24
CA ASP A 103 -9.84 -3.70 21.42
C ASP A 103 -9.36 -3.00 22.71
N LEU A 104 -8.07 -2.63 22.77
CA LEU A 104 -7.51 -1.85 23.86
C LEU A 104 -8.10 -0.45 23.94
N ILE A 105 -8.19 0.28 22.82
CA ILE A 105 -8.79 1.63 22.78
C ILE A 105 -10.25 1.57 23.23
N LYS A 106 -10.99 0.56 22.77
CA LYS A 106 -12.37 0.36 23.19
C LYS A 106 -12.48 0.17 24.70
N SER A 107 -11.69 -0.75 25.28
CA SER A 107 -11.69 -1.00 26.72
C SER A 107 -11.28 0.22 27.53
N ASP A 108 -10.21 0.92 27.11
CA ASP A 108 -9.71 2.12 27.81
C ASP A 108 -10.78 3.24 27.80
N LEU A 109 -11.50 3.41 26.69
CA LEU A 109 -12.57 4.42 26.59
C LEU A 109 -13.83 4.03 27.38
N GLU A 110 -14.18 2.74 27.44
CA GLU A 110 -15.26 2.23 28.30
C GLU A 110 -14.96 2.45 29.78
N GLU A 111 -13.71 2.19 30.20
CA GLU A 111 -13.25 2.44 31.57
C GLU A 111 -13.30 3.94 31.88
N VAL A 112 -12.75 4.78 31.00
CA VAL A 112 -12.81 6.24 31.13
C VAL A 112 -14.26 6.69 31.28
N GLN A 113 -15.18 6.21 30.46
CA GLN A 113 -16.60 6.56 30.57
C GLN A 113 -17.22 6.13 31.91
N SER A 114 -16.80 4.99 32.48
CA SER A 114 -17.33 4.51 33.76
C SER A 114 -16.81 5.28 34.98
N LEU A 115 -15.62 5.89 34.86
CA LEU A 115 -14.99 6.66 35.94
C LEU A 115 -15.57 8.06 36.10
N TYR A 116 -16.24 8.57 35.06
CA TYR A 116 -16.91 9.85 35.08
C TYR A 116 -18.43 9.62 35.07
N ASP A 117 -19.17 10.30 35.92
CA ASP A 117 -20.64 10.29 35.91
C ASP A 117 -21.16 11.18 34.76
N ASN A 118 -20.69 10.89 33.56
CA ASN A 118 -20.84 11.72 32.38
C ASN A 118 -21.90 11.15 31.45
N HIS A 119 -22.83 12.00 31.04
CA HIS A 119 -23.77 11.74 29.94
C HIS A 119 -23.14 11.91 28.55
N ASP A 120 -21.80 11.99 28.48
CA ASP A 120 -21.04 12.12 27.24
C ASP A 120 -21.20 10.87 26.38
N SER A 121 -21.13 11.01 25.05
CA SER A 121 -21.24 9.88 24.13
C SER A 121 -19.95 9.66 23.37
N ILE A 122 -19.49 8.42 23.31
CA ILE A 122 -18.32 8.02 22.51
C ILE A 122 -18.79 6.91 21.57
N ILE A 123 -18.54 7.11 20.27
CA ILE A 123 -18.91 6.18 19.21
C ILE A 123 -17.62 5.69 18.54
N ILE A 124 -17.41 4.38 18.59
CA ILE A 124 -16.36 3.71 17.83
C ILE A 124 -17.01 2.99 16.66
N CYS A 125 -16.75 3.45 15.44
CA CYS A 125 -17.40 2.95 14.23
C CYS A 125 -16.37 2.27 13.32
N PRO A 126 -16.35 0.93 13.24
CA PRO A 126 -15.62 0.21 12.22
C PRO A 126 -16.07 0.62 10.82
N ALA A 127 -15.11 0.86 9.92
CA ALA A 127 -15.39 1.15 8.53
C ALA A 127 -14.56 0.24 7.62
N SER A 128 -15.04 -0.04 6.42
CA SER A 128 -14.20 -0.63 5.37
C SER A 128 -13.42 0.45 4.62
N THR A 129 -12.40 0.04 3.87
CA THR A 129 -11.70 0.93 2.94
C THR A 129 -12.66 1.55 1.92
N ASP A 130 -13.58 0.74 1.41
CA ASP A 130 -14.51 1.15 0.34
C ASP A 130 -15.49 2.20 0.86
N GLN A 131 -15.97 2.04 2.10
CA GLN A 131 -16.81 3.03 2.78
C GLN A 131 -16.08 4.35 2.98
N LEU A 132 -14.79 4.31 3.32
CA LEU A 132 -14.00 5.53 3.48
C LEU A 132 -13.74 6.23 2.14
N GLN A 133 -13.45 5.47 1.08
CA GLN A 133 -13.28 6.04 -0.25
C GLN A 133 -14.57 6.66 -0.81
N ALA A 134 -15.72 6.10 -0.45
CA ALA A 134 -17.02 6.64 -0.79
C ALA A 134 -17.41 7.86 0.07
N MET A 135 -16.68 8.13 1.16
CA MET A 135 -16.97 9.24 2.05
C MET A 135 -16.76 10.58 1.34
N LYS A 136 -17.76 11.45 1.45
CA LYS A 136 -17.69 12.82 0.93
C LYS A 136 -17.51 13.79 2.06
N ILE A 137 -16.51 14.65 1.93
CA ILE A 137 -16.27 15.77 2.84
C ILE A 137 -16.82 17.02 2.17
N ILE A 138 -17.63 17.78 2.90
CA ILE A 138 -18.19 19.05 2.44
C ILE A 138 -17.57 20.13 3.32
N GLY A 139 -16.86 21.09 2.72
CA GLY A 139 -16.16 22.17 3.44
C GLY A 139 -14.65 22.11 3.21
N GLU A 140 -13.88 22.46 4.24
CA GLU A 140 -12.42 22.48 4.20
C GLU A 140 -11.83 21.09 3.91
N ASP A 141 -10.83 21.03 3.03
CA ASP A 141 -10.20 19.78 2.60
C ASP A 141 -9.45 19.11 3.76
N ILE A 142 -10.00 18.02 4.25
CA ILE A 142 -9.30 17.13 5.17
C ILE A 142 -8.57 16.09 4.30
N SER A 143 -7.24 16.05 4.39
CA SER A 143 -6.41 15.11 3.64
C SER A 143 -6.48 13.69 4.21
N ILE A 144 -7.63 13.04 4.06
CA ILE A 144 -7.89 11.66 4.52
C ILE A 144 -7.08 10.62 3.72
N ASP A 145 -6.72 10.97 2.48
CA ASP A 145 -5.90 10.16 1.59
C ASP A 145 -4.50 9.83 2.16
N ILE A 146 -3.97 10.70 3.01
CA ILE A 146 -2.69 10.48 3.71
C ILE A 146 -2.83 9.36 4.74
N ILE A 147 -3.98 9.30 5.42
CA ILE A 147 -4.25 8.38 6.53
C ILE A 147 -4.48 6.96 6.03
N THR A 148 -5.19 6.82 4.91
CA THR A 148 -5.39 5.51 4.25
C THR A 148 -4.21 5.04 3.42
N ARG A 149 -3.14 5.85 3.34
CA ARG A 149 -2.00 5.62 2.43
C ARG A 149 -2.46 5.37 0.99
N SER A 150 -3.56 6.02 0.57
CA SER A 150 -4.10 5.87 -0.78
C SER A 150 -3.26 6.64 -1.82
N ARG A 151 -2.45 7.62 -1.37
CA ARG A 151 -1.48 8.34 -2.20
C ARG A 151 -0.06 8.15 -1.65
N ASN A 152 0.86 7.71 -2.52
CA ASN A 152 2.28 7.51 -2.22
C ASN A 152 3.15 8.76 -2.41
N THR A 153 2.59 9.86 -2.91
CA THR A 153 3.38 11.06 -3.26
C THR A 153 2.73 12.31 -2.66
N LEU A 154 3.44 12.92 -1.72
CA LEU A 154 3.18 14.27 -1.22
C LEU A 154 4.02 15.23 -2.06
N PHE A 155 3.39 16.20 -2.71
CA PHE A 155 4.09 17.34 -3.29
C PHE A 155 4.00 18.49 -2.29
N PHE A 156 5.17 19.05 -1.95
CA PHE A 156 5.31 20.23 -1.10
C PHE A 156 5.56 21.45 -1.99
#